data_AF-A0A2D6QEQ8-F1
#
_entry.id   AF-A0A2D6QEQ8-F1
#
_cell.length_a   1.000
_cell.length_b   1.000
_cell.length_c   1.000
_cell.angle_alpha   90.00
_cell.angle_beta   90.00
_cell.angle_gamma   90.00
#
_symmetry.space_group_name_H-M   'P 1'
#
loop_
_entity.id
_entity.type
_entity.pdbx_description
1 polymer ?
#
loop_
_entity_poly.entity_id
_entity_poly.type
_entity_poly.pdbx_seq_one_letter_code
_entity_poly.pdbx_strand_id
1 'polypeptide(L)'
;MRISTNRLPTLASVGLLVPLALTAFVFTSATNAQEPQSETTNPTYSGLWETSYGRMRLIQKGSTVSGEYSYTSSSTIAGEIEGSRLTFRYSEGETQGEGWYELAEDGESFHGRWREKGSERWSRWKGTRVHPEKGIIWLVILEAHWETSLAEKEYAFGDMLRSYFTMESAHHVRVRYRTFHDEKDLRRWSREIRYLAEPVALLISTHGTPRGVQVADEVIGAEALADCVRGCHNLEVLHLSGCSMMAGGIPAAIQKSIGPAQKLPITGYTTAVAWDASALADFVYLSMLLIHRMDPVEAVEQTHLLAPFTREERLPGARFQALGLRVLGPGGTSSATGSDDTAGIGRRSESQQRQAEEDTQR
;
A
#
# COMPACT_ATOMS: atom_id res chain seq x y z
N MET A 1 -59.99 -19.67 -42.98
CA MET A 1 -61.07 -20.31 -43.75
C MET A 1 -60.42 -21.22 -44.80
N ARG A 2 -60.63 -22.54 -44.67
CA ARG A 2 -60.42 -23.66 -45.63
C ARG A 2 -59.03 -23.90 -46.27
N ILE A 3 -58.44 -25.07 -45.98
CA ILE A 3 -58.23 -26.26 -46.88
C ILE A 3 -57.12 -25.97 -47.93
N SER A 4 -55.98 -26.68 -48.01
CA SER A 4 -55.90 -28.05 -48.52
C SER A 4 -54.50 -28.66 -48.42
N THR A 5 -54.51 -29.95 -48.14
CA THR A 5 -53.53 -31.03 -48.29
C THR A 5 -52.69 -31.05 -49.57
N ASN A 6 -51.46 -31.59 -49.47
CA ASN A 6 -51.02 -32.69 -50.35
C ASN A 6 -49.90 -33.56 -49.74
N ARG A 7 -50.00 -34.87 -50.04
CA ARG A 7 -49.27 -36.03 -49.51
C ARG A 7 -48.17 -36.52 -50.48
N LEU A 8 -47.03 -36.98 -49.92
CA LEU A 8 -46.25 -38.25 -50.12
C LEU A 8 -45.87 -38.76 -51.55
N PRO A 9 -44.73 -39.50 -51.76
CA PRO A 9 -44.48 -40.81 -51.13
C PRO A 9 -43.05 -41.24 -50.75
N THR A 10 -43.06 -42.05 -49.68
CA THR A 10 -42.28 -43.26 -49.31
C THR A 10 -41.14 -43.79 -50.18
N LEU A 11 -40.06 -44.21 -49.50
CA LEU A 11 -39.55 -45.58 -49.59
C LEU A 11 -39.07 -46.06 -48.22
N ALA A 12 -39.58 -47.23 -47.82
CA ALA A 12 -39.27 -47.94 -46.60
C ALA A 12 -37.98 -48.75 -46.76
N SER A 13 -37.23 -48.92 -45.68
CA SER A 13 -36.45 -50.15 -45.43
C SER A 13 -36.24 -50.32 -43.93
N VAL A 14 -36.72 -51.47 -43.47
CA VAL A 14 -36.71 -51.98 -42.11
C VAL A 14 -35.32 -52.56 -41.82
N GLY A 15 -34.77 -52.28 -40.64
CA GLY A 15 -33.49 -52.83 -40.21
C GLY A 15 -33.23 -52.68 -38.71
N LEU A 16 -33.78 -53.63 -37.96
CA LEU A 16 -33.34 -54.16 -36.65
C LEU A 16 -32.90 -53.18 -35.53
N LEU A 17 -33.75 -53.12 -34.50
CA LEU A 17 -33.44 -52.66 -33.14
C LEU A 17 -32.46 -53.60 -32.42
N VAL A 18 -31.40 -53.04 -31.84
CA VAL A 18 -30.70 -53.58 -30.66
C VAL A 18 -30.90 -52.56 -29.54
N PRO A 19 -31.46 -52.91 -28.37
CA PRO A 19 -31.56 -51.98 -27.26
C PRO A 19 -30.22 -51.92 -26.54
N LEU A 20 -29.50 -50.80 -26.68
CA LEU A 20 -28.39 -50.48 -25.81
C LEU A 20 -28.97 -49.95 -24.49
N ALA A 21 -28.87 -50.75 -23.43
CA ALA A 21 -29.20 -50.33 -22.08
C ALA A 21 -28.21 -49.24 -21.64
N LEU A 22 -28.66 -47.99 -21.63
CA LEU A 22 -27.90 -46.87 -21.07
C LEU A 22 -28.15 -46.83 -19.56
N THR A 23 -27.23 -47.42 -18.79
CA THR A 23 -27.18 -47.30 -17.33
C THR A 23 -26.82 -45.85 -16.98
N ALA A 24 -27.81 -45.05 -16.60
CA ALA A 24 -27.59 -43.72 -16.05
C ALA A 24 -27.04 -43.84 -14.63
N PHE A 25 -25.71 -43.76 -14.48
CA PHE A 25 -25.08 -43.50 -13.19
C PHE A 25 -25.23 -42.02 -12.87
N VAL A 26 -26.21 -41.68 -12.04
CA VAL A 26 -26.29 -40.38 -11.37
C VAL A 26 -25.22 -40.37 -10.28
N PHE A 27 -24.07 -39.75 -10.56
CA PHE A 27 -23.11 -39.40 -9.52
C PHE A 27 -23.65 -38.19 -8.75
N THR A 28 -24.40 -38.44 -7.67
CA THR A 28 -24.67 -37.43 -6.66
C THR A 28 -23.45 -37.31 -5.76
N SER A 29 -22.40 -36.65 -6.23
CA SER A 29 -21.33 -36.18 -5.34
C SER A 29 -21.88 -35.00 -4.56
N ALA A 30 -22.53 -35.28 -3.43
CA ALA A 30 -22.72 -34.30 -2.38
C ALA A 30 -21.34 -34.00 -1.77
N THR A 31 -20.55 -33.18 -2.48
CA THR A 31 -19.42 -32.50 -1.87
C THR A 31 -20.02 -31.57 -0.84
N ASN A 32 -19.88 -31.96 0.42
CA ASN A 32 -20.12 -31.11 1.57
C ASN A 32 -19.04 -30.02 1.50
N ALA A 33 -19.29 -28.99 0.69
CA ALA A 33 -18.51 -27.77 0.65
C ALA A 33 -18.84 -27.02 1.94
N GLN A 34 -18.19 -27.45 3.03
CA GLN A 34 -18.11 -26.65 4.23
C GLN A 34 -17.36 -25.40 3.82
N GLU A 35 -18.09 -24.29 3.72
CA GLU A 35 -17.52 -22.95 3.67
C GLU A 35 -16.39 -22.87 4.70
N PRO A 36 -15.25 -22.25 4.38
CA PRO A 36 -14.18 -22.09 5.36
C PRO A 36 -14.77 -21.37 6.57
N GLN A 37 -14.96 -22.12 7.65
CA GLN A 37 -15.40 -21.57 8.92
C GLN A 37 -14.33 -20.57 9.31
N SER A 38 -14.72 -19.30 9.34
CA SER A 38 -13.94 -18.20 9.87
C SER A 38 -13.38 -18.66 11.22
N GLU A 39 -12.06 -18.86 11.31
CA GLU A 39 -11.42 -19.04 12.61
C GLU A 39 -11.86 -17.85 13.47
N THR A 40 -12.64 -18.12 14.52
CA THR A 40 -13.00 -17.13 15.54
C THR A 40 -11.73 -16.75 16.26
N THR A 41 -10.95 -15.87 15.64
CA THR A 41 -9.84 -15.19 16.27
C THR A 41 -10.46 -14.34 17.36
N ASN A 42 -10.11 -14.63 18.61
CA ASN A 42 -10.57 -13.82 19.72
C ASN A 42 -10.30 -12.34 19.42
N PRO A 43 -11.26 -11.44 19.70
CA PRO A 43 -11.13 -10.03 19.40
C PRO A 43 -9.87 -9.47 20.08
N THR A 44 -9.10 -8.70 19.31
CA THR A 44 -7.81 -8.12 19.73
C THR A 44 -7.89 -6.62 19.77
N TYR A 45 -7.13 -5.99 20.68
CA TYR A 45 -6.97 -4.55 20.72
C TYR A 45 -6.19 -3.99 19.53
N SER A 46 -5.43 -4.82 18.80
CA SER A 46 -4.71 -4.42 17.59
C SER A 46 -5.65 -3.78 16.58
N GLY A 47 -5.27 -2.61 16.07
CA GLY A 47 -6.05 -1.93 15.05
C GLY A 47 -6.01 -0.42 15.16
N LEU A 48 -6.76 0.21 14.26
CA LEU A 48 -7.03 1.63 14.28
C LEU A 48 -8.39 1.88 14.93
N TRP A 49 -8.46 2.89 15.77
CA TRP A 49 -9.61 3.22 16.58
C TRP A 49 -9.92 4.70 16.43
N GLU A 50 -11.19 5.03 16.29
CA GLU A 50 -11.71 6.38 16.48
C GLU A 50 -12.12 6.51 17.93
N THR A 51 -11.54 7.44 18.68
CA THR A 51 -11.76 7.54 20.13
C THR A 51 -12.24 8.92 20.55
N SER A 52 -12.71 9.04 21.78
CA SER A 52 -13.06 10.34 22.37
C SER A 52 -11.88 11.33 22.48
N TYR A 53 -10.65 10.88 22.22
CA TYR A 53 -9.41 11.69 22.26
C TYR A 53 -8.63 11.64 20.92
N GLY A 54 -9.32 11.30 19.82
CA GLY A 54 -8.75 11.23 18.49
C GLY A 54 -8.43 9.81 18.02
N ARG A 55 -7.84 9.71 16.82
CA ARG A 55 -7.42 8.45 16.19
C ARG A 55 -6.34 7.78 17.03
N MET A 56 -6.47 6.49 17.25
CA MET A 56 -5.52 5.70 18.04
C MET A 56 -5.14 4.44 17.29
N ARG A 57 -3.84 4.14 17.19
CA ARG A 57 -3.37 2.86 16.67
C ARG A 57 -2.76 2.05 17.81
N LEU A 58 -3.31 0.85 18.01
CA LEU A 58 -2.83 -0.11 18.99
C LEU A 58 -2.20 -1.32 18.29
N ILE A 59 -1.17 -1.88 18.91
CA ILE A 59 -0.49 -3.10 18.51
C ILE A 59 -0.45 -4.01 19.74
N GLN A 60 -1.09 -5.17 19.63
CA GLN A 60 -1.07 -6.22 20.65
C GLN A 60 -0.08 -7.33 20.27
N LYS A 61 0.79 -7.70 21.20
CA LYS A 61 1.72 -8.84 21.11
C LYS A 61 1.55 -9.71 22.34
N GLY A 62 0.77 -10.79 22.22
CA GLY A 62 0.38 -11.59 23.38
C GLY A 62 -0.53 -10.79 24.31
N SER A 63 -0.14 -10.66 25.58
CA SER A 63 -0.85 -9.84 26.58
C SER A 63 -0.46 -8.36 26.51
N THR A 64 0.70 -8.03 25.96
CA THR A 64 1.19 -6.64 25.92
C THR A 64 0.52 -5.87 24.79
N VAL A 65 0.06 -4.65 25.10
CA VAL A 65 -0.46 -3.69 24.12
C VAL A 65 0.35 -2.41 24.20
N SER A 66 0.76 -1.90 23.05
CA SER A 66 1.32 -0.56 22.92
C SER A 66 0.62 0.22 21.82
N GLY A 67 0.72 1.54 21.84
CA GLY A 67 0.14 2.37 20.80
C GLY A 67 0.39 3.86 20.95
N GLU A 68 -0.18 4.59 20.01
CA GLU A 68 -0.14 6.04 19.92
C GLU A 68 -1.52 6.57 19.55
N TYR A 69 -1.83 7.81 19.93
CA TYR A 69 -3.09 8.46 19.58
C TYR A 69 -2.90 9.94 19.25
N SER A 70 -3.81 10.50 18.46
CA SER A 70 -3.71 11.83 17.87
C SER A 70 -4.23 12.94 18.78
N TYR A 71 -3.81 12.96 20.05
CA TYR A 71 -4.19 14.02 21.00
C TYR A 71 -3.11 15.11 21.09
N THR A 72 -1.87 14.71 21.39
CA THR A 72 -0.68 15.56 21.27
C THR A 72 0.35 14.92 20.35
N SER A 73 1.44 15.65 20.06
CA SER A 73 2.53 15.14 19.23
C SER A 73 3.31 13.97 19.85
N SER A 74 3.08 13.61 21.11
CA SER A 74 3.81 12.53 21.81
C SER A 74 2.89 11.64 22.66
N SER A 75 1.61 11.58 22.33
CA SER A 75 0.61 10.75 22.99
C SER A 75 0.85 9.25 22.78
N THR A 76 1.21 8.55 23.84
CA THR A 76 1.53 7.11 23.84
C THR A 76 0.72 6.36 24.89
N ILE A 77 0.53 5.07 24.67
CA ILE A 77 -0.14 4.14 25.58
C ILE A 77 0.60 2.80 25.61
N ALA A 78 0.76 2.22 26.79
CA ALA A 78 1.33 0.89 26.97
C ALA A 78 0.70 0.18 28.17
N GLY A 79 0.38 -1.11 28.02
CA GLY A 79 -0.34 -1.87 29.03
C GLY A 79 -0.34 -3.37 28.80
N GLU A 80 -1.01 -4.07 29.70
CA GLU A 80 -1.15 -5.52 29.71
C GLU A 80 -2.63 -5.93 29.77
N ILE A 81 -2.95 -7.02 29.08
CA ILE A 81 -4.28 -7.61 29.05
C ILE A 81 -4.37 -8.71 30.11
N GLU A 82 -5.37 -8.59 30.97
CA GLU A 82 -5.79 -9.64 31.90
C GLU A 82 -7.27 -9.96 31.63
N GLY A 83 -7.55 -11.19 31.15
CA GLY A 83 -8.88 -11.54 30.64
C GLY A 83 -9.21 -10.73 29.38
N SER A 84 -10.31 -9.96 29.42
CA SER A 84 -10.70 -9.03 28.34
C SER A 84 -10.30 -7.57 28.62
N ARG A 85 -9.75 -7.27 29.80
CA ARG A 85 -9.43 -5.91 30.22
C ARG A 85 -7.97 -5.58 29.95
N LEU A 86 -7.73 -4.51 29.20
CA LEU A 86 -6.41 -3.91 29.05
C LEU A 86 -6.24 -2.87 30.17
N THR A 87 -5.24 -3.03 31.03
CA THR A 87 -4.81 -1.98 31.98
C THR A 87 -3.54 -1.33 31.46
N PHE A 88 -3.50 0.00 31.42
CA PHE A 88 -2.44 0.74 30.75
C PHE A 88 -1.98 1.98 31.51
N ARG A 89 -0.80 2.46 31.11
CA ARG A 89 -0.32 3.82 31.37
C ARG A 89 -0.27 4.59 30.06
N TYR A 90 -0.52 5.89 30.14
CA TYR A 90 -0.39 6.80 29.00
C TYR A 90 0.57 7.95 29.34
N SER A 91 1.16 8.54 28.30
CA SER A 91 2.01 9.72 28.38
C SER A 91 1.69 10.68 27.25
N GLU A 92 1.58 11.98 27.56
CA GLU A 92 1.24 13.08 26.65
C GLU A 92 2.27 14.20 26.78
N GLY A 93 3.56 13.84 26.86
CA GLY A 93 4.64 14.77 27.19
C GLY A 93 4.87 14.81 28.70
N GLU A 94 4.59 15.94 29.34
CA GLU A 94 4.75 16.09 30.80
C GLU A 94 3.58 15.47 31.59
N THR A 95 2.41 15.33 30.96
CA THR A 95 1.23 14.70 31.55
C THR A 95 1.28 13.19 31.38
N GLN A 96 1.00 12.47 32.47
CA GLN A 96 0.98 11.01 32.49
C GLN A 96 -0.18 10.52 33.34
N GLY A 97 -0.60 9.29 33.11
CA GLY A 97 -1.64 8.69 33.93
C GLY A 97 -1.84 7.22 33.64
N GLU A 98 -2.98 6.72 34.08
CA GLU A 98 -3.34 5.32 33.97
C GLU A 98 -4.80 5.17 33.56
N GLY A 99 -5.09 4.02 32.98
CA GLY A 99 -6.43 3.70 32.53
C GLY A 99 -6.64 2.22 32.32
N TRP A 100 -7.86 1.91 31.94
CA TRP A 100 -8.22 0.58 31.49
C TRP A 100 -9.24 0.67 30.36
N TYR A 101 -9.19 -0.31 29.46
CA TYR A 101 -10.19 -0.56 28.43
C TYR A 101 -10.77 -1.96 28.61
N GLU A 102 -12.04 -2.11 28.24
CA GLU A 102 -12.72 -3.38 28.05
C GLU A 102 -13.22 -3.42 26.61
N LEU A 103 -12.79 -4.44 25.89
CA LEU A 103 -13.16 -4.70 24.50
C LEU A 103 -14.52 -5.41 24.47
N ALA A 104 -15.42 -4.96 23.59
CA ALA A 104 -16.67 -5.65 23.33
C ALA A 104 -16.42 -7.03 22.71
N GLU A 105 -17.37 -7.96 22.88
CA GLU A 105 -17.25 -9.33 22.38
C GLU A 105 -17.09 -9.41 20.85
N ASP A 106 -17.67 -8.45 20.12
CA ASP A 106 -17.53 -8.32 18.67
C ASP A 106 -16.15 -7.77 18.23
N GLY A 107 -15.38 -7.22 19.18
CA GLY A 107 -14.11 -6.56 18.90
C GLY A 107 -14.23 -5.22 18.19
N GLU A 108 -15.42 -4.68 17.98
CA GLU A 108 -15.66 -3.48 17.16
C GLU A 108 -15.68 -2.19 17.98
N SER A 109 -15.76 -2.31 19.30
CA SER A 109 -15.71 -1.17 20.22
C SER A 109 -15.03 -1.52 21.53
N PHE A 110 -14.54 -0.50 22.22
CA PHE A 110 -14.15 -0.62 23.61
C PHE A 110 -14.70 0.56 24.42
N HIS A 111 -14.84 0.34 25.71
CA HIS A 111 -15.05 1.40 26.68
C HIS A 111 -14.04 1.31 27.80
N GLY A 112 -13.86 2.40 28.52
CA GLY A 112 -12.87 2.45 29.57
C GLY A 112 -12.88 3.73 30.34
N ARG A 113 -11.89 3.83 31.22
CA ARG A 113 -11.64 5.03 32.01
C ARG A 113 -10.16 5.31 32.13
N TRP A 114 -9.84 6.57 32.32
CA TRP A 114 -8.48 7.02 32.60
C TRP A 114 -8.49 8.09 33.68
N ARG A 115 -7.33 8.32 34.28
CA ARG A 115 -7.07 9.44 35.18
C ARG A 115 -5.61 9.87 35.06
N GLU A 116 -5.36 11.15 35.26
CA GLU A 116 -4.01 11.68 35.41
C GLU A 116 -3.37 11.14 36.70
N LYS A 117 -2.05 10.98 36.68
CA LYS A 117 -1.26 10.55 37.83
C LYS A 117 -1.51 11.50 39.02
N GLY A 118 -1.91 10.92 40.15
CA GLY A 118 -2.22 11.68 41.38
C GLY A 118 -3.63 12.25 41.43
N SER A 119 -4.40 12.17 40.33
CA SER A 119 -5.83 12.50 40.36
C SER A 119 -6.65 11.34 40.90
N GLU A 120 -7.70 11.64 41.67
CA GLU A 120 -8.72 10.64 42.05
C GLU A 120 -9.86 10.57 41.03
N ARG A 121 -9.96 11.56 40.13
CA ARG A 121 -11.06 11.70 39.19
C ARG A 121 -10.84 10.84 37.96
N TRP A 122 -11.72 9.86 37.78
CA TRP A 122 -11.80 9.05 36.57
C TRP A 122 -12.66 9.69 35.49
N SER A 123 -12.13 9.78 34.28
CA SER A 123 -12.81 10.24 33.06
C SER A 123 -13.10 9.06 32.14
N ARG A 124 -14.13 9.17 31.29
CA ARG A 124 -14.48 8.10 30.33
C ARG A 124 -13.58 8.16 29.09
N TRP A 125 -13.25 7.01 28.55
CA TRP A 125 -12.64 6.86 27.22
C TRP A 125 -13.41 5.78 26.47
N LYS A 126 -13.82 6.05 25.24
CA LYS A 126 -14.44 5.05 24.36
C LYS A 126 -13.78 5.07 23.01
N GLY A 127 -13.83 3.94 22.30
CA GLY A 127 -13.34 3.84 20.94
C GLY A 127 -14.17 2.88 20.10
N THR A 128 -14.21 3.16 18.80
CA THR A 128 -14.83 2.30 17.77
C THR A 128 -13.79 1.98 16.71
N ARG A 129 -13.78 0.74 16.24
CA ARG A 129 -12.81 0.27 15.27
C ARG A 129 -12.98 1.01 13.94
N VAL A 130 -11.86 1.37 13.34
CA VAL A 130 -11.81 1.96 12.00
C VAL A 130 -11.33 0.90 11.03
N HIS A 131 -12.18 0.62 10.04
CA HIS A 131 -11.87 -0.29 8.94
C HIS A 131 -11.54 0.50 7.67
N PRO A 132 -10.62 0.00 6.84
CA PRO A 132 -10.35 0.61 5.54
C PRO A 132 -11.57 0.50 4.62
N GLU A 133 -11.80 1.54 3.82
CA GLU A 133 -12.72 1.43 2.69
C GLU A 133 -12.13 0.48 1.63
N LYS A 134 -12.89 -0.55 1.25
CA LYS A 134 -12.41 -1.59 0.35
C LYS A 134 -12.00 -0.99 -1.00
N GLY A 135 -10.76 -1.26 -1.39
CA GLY A 135 -10.25 -0.90 -2.71
C GLY A 135 -9.77 0.54 -2.84
N ILE A 136 -9.79 1.34 -1.78
CA ILE A 136 -9.21 2.69 -1.74
C ILE A 136 -7.71 2.63 -1.40
N ILE A 137 -6.92 3.51 -2.02
CA ILE A 137 -5.52 3.77 -1.68
C ILE A 137 -5.27 5.27 -1.55
N TRP A 138 -4.44 5.67 -0.60
CA TRP A 138 -3.96 7.05 -0.51
C TRP A 138 -2.66 7.26 -1.27
N LEU A 139 -2.60 8.35 -2.03
CA LEU A 139 -1.35 9.03 -2.36
C LEU A 139 -1.16 10.18 -1.36
N VAL A 140 -0.18 10.06 -0.48
CA VAL A 140 0.23 11.13 0.43
C VAL A 140 1.46 11.80 -0.15
N ILE A 141 1.36 13.11 -0.42
CA ILE A 141 2.42 13.92 -1.00
C ILE A 141 2.91 14.87 0.09
N LEU A 142 4.19 14.74 0.44
CA LEU A 142 4.91 15.69 1.28
C LEU A 142 5.92 16.42 0.40
N GLU A 143 5.70 17.70 0.18
CA GLU A 143 6.51 18.53 -0.72
C GLU A 143 7.36 19.52 0.08
N ALA A 144 8.66 19.54 -0.19
CA ALA A 144 9.55 20.53 0.42
C ALA A 144 9.15 21.90 -0.10
N HIS A 145 8.97 22.88 0.79
CA HIS A 145 8.84 24.27 0.39
C HIS A 145 10.25 24.83 0.13
N TRP A 146 10.48 25.46 -1.02
CA TRP A 146 11.80 26.00 -1.38
C TRP A 146 11.76 27.43 -1.91
N GLU A 147 10.59 28.01 -2.10
CA GLU A 147 10.46 29.39 -2.49
C GLU A 147 11.02 30.30 -1.39
N THR A 148 12.01 31.12 -1.75
CA THR A 148 12.66 32.08 -0.83
C THR A 148 12.28 33.52 -1.14
N SER A 149 11.62 33.76 -2.28
CA SER A 149 11.30 35.09 -2.78
C SER A 149 10.01 35.11 -3.60
N LEU A 150 9.26 36.21 -3.51
CA LEU A 150 8.06 36.46 -4.33
C LEU A 150 8.35 36.54 -5.84
N ALA A 151 9.62 36.70 -6.23
CA ALA A 151 10.02 36.72 -7.64
C ALA A 151 10.14 35.31 -8.24
N GLU A 152 10.21 34.28 -7.40
CA GLU A 152 10.29 32.89 -7.83
C GLU A 152 8.90 32.40 -8.26
N LYS A 153 8.88 31.50 -9.24
CA LYS A 153 7.62 30.85 -9.63
C LYS A 153 7.33 29.74 -8.63
N GLU A 154 6.11 29.72 -8.11
CA GLU A 154 5.63 28.62 -7.28
C GLU A 154 5.77 27.30 -8.03
N TYR A 155 6.42 26.34 -7.40
CA TYR A 155 6.41 24.97 -7.88
C TYR A 155 5.27 24.21 -7.21
N ALA A 156 4.23 23.93 -7.99
CA ALA A 156 2.98 23.37 -7.49
C ALA A 156 2.80 21.88 -7.89
N PHE A 157 3.84 21.05 -7.75
CA PHE A 157 3.77 19.67 -8.25
C PHE A 157 2.81 18.78 -7.46
N GLY A 158 2.76 18.93 -6.13
CA GLY A 158 1.72 18.28 -5.34
C GLY A 158 0.30 18.64 -5.78
N ASP A 159 0.06 19.90 -6.17
CA ASP A 159 -1.23 20.34 -6.70
C ASP A 159 -1.51 19.80 -8.12
N MET A 160 -0.48 19.68 -8.96
CA MET A 160 -0.61 19.04 -10.28
C MET A 160 -0.98 17.56 -10.15
N LEU A 161 -0.32 16.82 -9.25
CA LEU A 161 -0.67 15.43 -8.95
C LEU A 161 -2.08 15.30 -8.37
N ARG A 162 -2.46 16.18 -7.42
CA ARG A 162 -3.82 16.20 -6.88
C ARG A 162 -4.85 16.38 -7.98
N SER A 163 -4.58 17.25 -8.96
CA SER A 163 -5.47 17.49 -10.09
C SER A 163 -5.52 16.29 -11.05
N TYR A 164 -4.38 15.67 -11.33
CA TYR A 164 -4.29 14.50 -12.21
C TYR A 164 -5.10 13.30 -11.69
N PHE A 165 -5.06 13.02 -10.38
CA PHE A 165 -5.80 11.91 -9.78
C PHE A 165 -7.30 12.17 -9.56
N THR A 166 -7.86 13.25 -10.14
CA THR A 166 -9.32 13.47 -10.17
C THR A 166 -10.03 12.74 -11.32
N MET A 167 -9.27 12.13 -12.23
CA MET A 167 -9.79 11.40 -13.39
C MET A 167 -10.60 10.15 -12.97
N GLU A 168 -11.57 9.76 -13.79
CA GLU A 168 -12.45 8.61 -13.53
C GLU A 168 -11.67 7.29 -13.34
N SER A 169 -10.59 7.09 -14.09
CA SER A 169 -9.72 5.91 -13.93
C SER A 169 -9.02 5.85 -12.57
N ALA A 170 -8.96 6.96 -11.84
CA ALA A 170 -8.36 7.10 -10.53
C ALA A 170 -9.40 7.23 -9.39
N HIS A 171 -10.68 6.88 -9.61
CA HIS A 171 -11.74 6.99 -8.60
C HIS A 171 -11.46 6.26 -7.28
N HIS A 172 -10.54 5.28 -7.27
CA HIS A 172 -10.09 4.56 -6.08
C HIS A 172 -8.84 5.16 -5.40
N VAL A 173 -8.26 6.20 -5.98
CA VAL A 173 -7.12 6.93 -5.41
C VAL A 173 -7.65 8.14 -4.64
N ARG A 174 -7.10 8.38 -3.46
CA ARG A 174 -7.37 9.58 -2.66
C ARG A 174 -6.05 10.31 -2.46
N VAL A 175 -6.02 11.62 -2.67
CA VAL A 175 -4.79 12.40 -2.56
C VAL A 175 -4.82 13.28 -1.31
N ARG A 176 -3.75 13.25 -0.52
CA ARG A 176 -3.44 14.27 0.49
C ARG A 176 -2.13 14.95 0.15
N TYR A 177 -2.13 16.26 0.25
CA TYR A 177 -0.97 17.09 -0.04
C TYR A 177 -0.67 17.99 1.15
N ARG A 178 0.60 18.03 1.57
CA ARG A 178 1.13 18.97 2.57
C ARG A 178 2.51 19.43 2.14
N THR A 179 2.81 20.69 2.45
CA THR A 179 4.17 21.21 2.39
C THR A 179 4.89 21.00 3.73
N PHE A 180 6.21 20.85 3.68
CA PHE A 180 7.06 20.86 4.86
C PHE A 180 8.23 21.85 4.66
N HIS A 181 8.63 22.52 5.73
CA HIS A 181 9.67 23.55 5.70
C HIS A 181 10.96 23.13 6.41
N ASP A 182 10.87 22.10 7.25
CA ASP A 182 11.98 21.57 8.05
C ASP A 182 11.74 20.08 8.41
N GLU A 183 12.69 19.50 9.14
CA GLU A 183 12.58 18.11 9.61
C GLU A 183 11.38 17.89 10.55
N LYS A 184 11.02 18.89 11.35
CA LYS A 184 9.94 18.78 12.34
C LYS A 184 8.57 18.69 11.64
N ASP A 185 8.35 19.50 10.61
CA ASP A 185 7.16 19.43 9.76
C ASP A 185 7.07 18.09 9.06
N LEU A 186 8.17 17.61 8.46
CA LEU A 186 8.19 16.32 7.77
C LEU A 186 7.81 15.18 8.72
N ARG A 187 8.39 15.16 9.92
CA ARG A 187 8.07 14.18 10.98
C ARG A 187 6.62 14.29 11.41
N ARG A 188 6.12 15.50 11.63
CA ARG A 188 4.74 15.74 12.04
C ARG A 188 3.76 15.15 11.04
N TRP A 189 3.89 15.48 9.75
CA TRP A 189 2.98 14.98 8.71
C TRP A 189 3.10 13.48 8.51
N SER A 190 4.33 12.95 8.53
CA SER A 190 4.56 11.50 8.37
C SER A 190 3.94 10.70 9.52
N ARG A 191 3.93 11.24 10.74
CA ARG A 191 3.27 10.57 11.87
C ARG A 191 1.78 10.35 11.64
N GLU A 192 1.08 11.28 10.97
CA GLU A 192 -0.36 11.16 10.73
C GLU A 192 -0.72 10.00 9.77
N ILE A 193 0.24 9.52 8.98
CA ILE A 193 0.05 8.41 8.04
C ILE A 193 -0.41 7.13 8.76
N ARG A 194 0.08 6.88 9.97
CA ARG A 194 -0.32 5.70 10.78
C ARG A 194 -1.80 5.70 11.17
N TYR A 195 -2.46 6.86 11.08
CA TYR A 195 -3.88 7.03 11.36
C TYR A 195 -4.76 6.90 10.12
N LEU A 196 -4.18 6.61 8.95
CA LEU A 196 -4.92 6.16 7.78
C LEU A 196 -5.23 4.66 7.94
N ALA A 197 -6.44 4.28 7.54
CA ALA A 197 -6.87 2.88 7.60
C ALA A 197 -6.46 2.15 6.33
N GLU A 198 -6.56 2.85 5.20
CA GLU A 198 -6.26 2.34 3.87
C GLU A 198 -4.74 2.27 3.61
N PRO A 199 -4.31 1.48 2.62
CA PRO A 199 -2.94 1.49 2.11
C PRO A 199 -2.51 2.88 1.64
N VAL A 200 -1.21 3.15 1.72
CA VAL A 200 -0.62 4.46 1.42
C VAL A 200 0.62 4.31 0.55
N ALA A 201 0.65 5.01 -0.57
CA ALA A 201 1.87 5.38 -1.27
C ALA A 201 2.30 6.77 -0.78
N LEU A 202 3.50 6.85 -0.20
CA LEU A 202 4.08 8.12 0.25
C LEU A 202 5.05 8.64 -0.81
N LEU A 203 4.80 9.84 -1.31
CA LEU A 203 5.70 10.58 -2.16
C LEU A 203 6.34 11.74 -1.38
N ILE A 204 7.67 11.80 -1.36
CA ILE A 204 8.41 12.97 -0.89
C ILE A 204 8.96 13.70 -2.12
N SER A 205 8.38 14.88 -2.42
CA SER A 205 8.76 15.76 -3.53
C SER A 205 9.75 16.80 -3.00
N THR A 206 10.97 16.83 -3.55
CA THR A 206 12.05 17.63 -2.97
C THR A 206 13.21 17.85 -3.92
N HIS A 207 14.09 18.81 -3.61
CA HIS A 207 15.49 18.69 -3.98
C HIS A 207 16.11 17.49 -3.26
N GLY A 208 16.90 16.70 -3.99
CA GLY A 208 17.57 15.51 -3.45
C GLY A 208 19.08 15.62 -3.53
N THR A 209 19.75 15.00 -2.57
CA THR A 209 21.20 14.76 -2.62
C THR A 209 21.48 13.30 -2.25
N PRO A 210 22.67 12.75 -2.56
CA PRO A 210 23.06 11.44 -2.05
C PRO A 210 23.09 11.33 -0.51
N ARG A 211 22.98 12.46 0.21
CA ARG A 211 22.97 12.54 1.68
C ARG A 211 21.56 12.62 2.28
N GLY A 212 20.53 12.89 1.49
CA GLY A 212 19.18 13.06 1.99
C GLY A 212 18.34 14.08 1.22
N VAL A 213 17.14 14.30 1.75
CA VAL A 213 16.13 15.27 1.28
C VAL A 213 16.61 16.66 1.66
N GLN A 214 16.63 17.60 0.71
CA GLN A 214 17.01 18.98 0.97
C GLN A 214 15.78 19.87 1.08
N VAL A 215 15.66 20.61 2.18
CA VAL A 215 14.62 21.61 2.39
C VAL A 215 15.27 22.86 2.97
N ALA A 216 15.04 24.01 2.36
CA ALA A 216 15.81 25.23 2.61
C ALA A 216 17.33 24.94 2.63
N ASP A 217 18.02 25.32 3.72
CA ASP A 217 19.46 25.11 3.92
C ASP A 217 19.80 23.79 4.66
N GLU A 218 18.81 22.96 4.94
CA GLU A 218 18.96 21.73 5.71
C GLU A 218 18.92 20.47 4.83
N VAL A 219 19.64 19.43 5.28
CA VAL A 219 19.60 18.09 4.68
C VAL A 219 19.07 17.10 5.70
N ILE A 220 17.86 16.59 5.44
CA ILE A 220 17.20 15.55 6.24
C ILE A 220 17.73 14.19 5.79
N GLY A 221 18.51 13.56 6.67
CA GLY A 221 19.20 12.30 6.39
C GLY A 221 18.36 11.04 6.57
N ALA A 222 18.97 9.88 6.30
CA ALA A 222 18.32 8.57 6.35
C ALA A 222 17.68 8.22 7.70
N GLU A 223 18.28 8.61 8.83
CA GLU A 223 17.73 8.32 10.15
C GLU A 223 16.40 9.03 10.38
N ALA A 224 16.34 10.33 10.08
CA ALA A 224 15.11 11.11 10.17
C ALA A 224 14.03 10.62 9.21
N LEU A 225 14.41 10.27 7.98
CA LEU A 225 13.49 9.66 7.01
C LEU A 225 12.97 8.29 7.49
N ALA A 226 13.85 7.46 8.08
CA ALA A 226 13.44 6.17 8.63
C ALA A 226 12.45 6.34 9.78
N ASP A 227 12.68 7.32 10.67
CA ASP A 227 11.76 7.64 11.76
C ASP A 227 10.38 8.07 11.25
N CYS A 228 10.34 8.81 10.14
CA CYS A 228 9.09 9.27 9.52
C CYS A 228 8.20 8.10 9.09
N VAL A 229 8.79 7.03 8.58
CA VAL A 229 8.05 5.86 8.06
C VAL A 229 7.97 4.69 9.05
N ARG A 230 8.74 4.72 10.15
CA ARG A 230 8.80 3.61 11.11
C ARG A 230 7.42 3.36 11.75
N GLY A 231 7.01 2.09 11.72
CA GLY A 231 5.73 1.65 12.29
C GLY A 231 4.51 2.03 11.47
N CYS A 232 4.68 2.68 10.32
CA CYS A 232 3.60 2.93 9.36
C CYS A 232 3.37 1.67 8.52
N HIS A 233 2.74 0.66 9.12
CA HIS A 233 2.51 -0.65 8.50
C HIS A 233 1.53 -0.64 7.32
N ASN A 234 0.87 0.49 7.06
CA ASN A 234 0.00 0.73 5.92
C ASN A 234 0.73 1.38 4.73
N LEU A 235 2.04 1.65 4.84
CA LEU A 235 2.84 2.11 3.69
C LEU A 235 3.15 0.95 2.75
N GLU A 236 2.74 1.07 1.50
CA GLU A 236 3.05 0.13 0.41
C GLU A 236 4.31 0.51 -0.35
N VAL A 237 4.62 1.81 -0.40
CA VAL A 237 5.84 2.32 -1.03
C VAL A 237 6.21 3.70 -0.49
N LEU A 238 7.52 3.94 -0.39
CA LEU A 238 8.10 5.27 -0.25
C LEU A 238 8.74 5.66 -1.59
N HIS A 239 8.20 6.69 -2.25
CA HIS A 239 8.78 7.25 -3.46
C HIS A 239 9.52 8.55 -3.14
N LEU A 240 10.83 8.57 -3.43
CA LEU A 240 11.72 9.70 -3.26
C LEU A 240 11.85 10.45 -4.58
N SER A 241 10.94 11.39 -4.82
CA SER A 241 10.96 12.30 -5.96
C SER A 241 11.97 13.42 -5.72
N GLY A 242 13.25 13.08 -5.86
CA GLY A 242 14.36 14.02 -5.72
C GLY A 242 15.66 13.47 -6.33
N CYS A 243 16.51 14.39 -6.80
CA CYS A 243 17.77 14.09 -7.47
C CYS A 243 18.65 13.13 -6.67
N SER A 244 19.16 12.08 -7.34
CA SER A 244 20.18 11.17 -6.82
C SER A 244 19.88 10.48 -5.47
N MET A 245 18.63 10.53 -4.99
CA MET A 245 18.24 10.00 -3.69
C MET A 245 18.46 8.50 -3.58
N MET A 246 18.37 7.80 -4.71
CA MET A 246 18.66 6.38 -4.74
C MET A 246 20.14 6.08 -4.94
N ALA A 247 20.96 6.98 -5.52
CA ALA A 247 22.40 6.76 -5.78
C ALA A 247 23.28 6.65 -4.54
N GLY A 248 22.82 7.16 -3.39
CA GLY A 248 23.52 7.04 -2.13
C GLY A 248 23.16 5.78 -1.33
N GLY A 249 23.62 5.75 -0.09
CA GLY A 249 23.26 4.71 0.89
C GLY A 249 21.92 4.97 1.60
N ILE A 250 21.21 6.05 1.29
CA ILE A 250 20.01 6.49 2.01
C ILE A 250 18.90 5.43 2.02
N PRO A 251 18.48 4.84 0.88
CA PRO A 251 17.39 3.86 0.90
C PRO A 251 17.75 2.62 1.71
N ALA A 252 18.98 2.12 1.58
CA ALA A 252 19.48 0.97 2.34
C ALA A 252 19.57 1.28 3.85
N ALA A 253 20.00 2.49 4.22
CA ALA A 253 20.03 2.94 5.61
C ALA A 253 18.61 3.07 6.19
N ILE A 254 17.64 3.58 5.42
CA ILE A 254 16.23 3.61 5.83
C ILE A 254 15.73 2.20 6.11
N GLN A 255 15.91 1.27 5.17
CA GLN A 255 15.47 -0.12 5.33
C GLN A 255 16.10 -0.81 6.55
N LYS A 256 17.41 -0.58 6.77
CA LYS A 256 18.10 -1.08 7.96
C LYS A 256 17.49 -0.53 9.25
N SER A 257 17.14 0.76 9.27
CA SER A 257 16.63 1.46 10.45
C SER A 257 15.15 1.21 10.78
N ILE A 258 14.32 0.86 9.80
CA ILE A 258 12.92 0.43 10.04
C ILE A 258 12.83 -1.05 10.46
N GLY A 259 13.87 -1.83 10.16
CA GLY A 259 14.00 -3.22 10.54
C GLY A 259 13.23 -4.19 9.62
N PRO A 260 13.52 -5.50 9.72
CA PRO A 260 13.06 -6.50 8.75
C PRO A 260 11.55 -6.80 8.84
N ALA A 261 10.89 -6.40 9.93
CA ALA A 261 9.46 -6.62 10.12
C ALA A 261 8.60 -5.69 9.24
N GLN A 262 9.12 -4.53 8.82
CA GLN A 262 8.42 -3.60 7.95
C GLN A 262 8.89 -3.78 6.51
N LYS A 263 8.02 -4.33 5.67
CA LYS A 263 8.29 -4.50 4.24
C LYS A 263 7.93 -3.21 3.50
N LEU A 264 8.92 -2.36 3.24
CA LEU A 264 8.73 -1.09 2.56
C LEU A 264 9.64 -0.98 1.32
N PRO A 265 9.10 -1.20 0.12
CA PRO A 265 9.76 -0.82 -1.13
C PRO A 265 10.07 0.68 -1.14
N ILE A 266 11.28 1.03 -1.59
CA ILE A 266 11.69 2.43 -1.77
C ILE A 266 12.02 2.65 -3.23
N THR A 267 11.43 3.67 -3.85
CA THR A 267 11.65 4.02 -5.25
C THR A 267 12.18 5.45 -5.39
N GLY A 268 12.82 5.75 -6.51
CA GLY A 268 13.32 7.10 -6.82
C GLY A 268 14.45 7.06 -7.85
N TYR A 269 15.20 8.16 -7.94
CA TYR A 269 16.17 8.39 -9.02
C TYR A 269 17.62 8.19 -8.61
N THR A 270 18.45 7.67 -9.52
CA THR A 270 19.91 7.54 -9.30
C THR A 270 20.69 8.77 -9.75
N THR A 271 20.13 9.60 -10.63
CA THR A 271 20.86 10.74 -11.20
C THR A 271 20.24 12.08 -10.77
N ALA A 272 21.04 13.13 -10.93
CA ALA A 272 20.54 14.49 -10.89
C ALA A 272 19.93 14.82 -12.25
N VAL A 273 18.73 15.38 -12.26
CA VAL A 273 17.97 15.59 -13.50
C VAL A 273 17.27 16.92 -13.52
N ALA A 274 16.88 17.32 -14.73
CA ALA A 274 15.97 18.41 -14.93
C ALA A 274 14.57 18.03 -14.40
N TRP A 275 13.92 19.01 -13.76
CA TRP A 275 12.65 18.85 -13.07
C TRP A 275 11.49 18.42 -13.97
N ASP A 276 11.52 18.84 -15.23
CA ASP A 276 10.55 18.44 -16.24
C ASP A 276 10.62 16.92 -16.52
N ALA A 277 11.82 16.35 -16.58
CA ALA A 277 12.01 14.91 -16.76
C ALA A 277 11.52 14.10 -15.54
N SER A 278 11.84 14.52 -14.31
CA SER A 278 11.38 13.81 -13.10
C SER A 278 9.86 13.89 -12.97
N ALA A 279 9.26 15.07 -13.20
CA ALA A 279 7.80 15.21 -13.11
C ALA A 279 7.09 14.28 -14.10
N LEU A 280 7.53 14.22 -15.37
CA LEU A 280 6.98 13.29 -16.35
C LEU A 280 7.13 11.83 -15.93
N ALA A 281 8.29 11.47 -15.37
CA ALA A 281 8.54 10.12 -14.87
C ALA A 281 7.61 9.77 -13.69
N ASP A 282 7.42 10.67 -12.74
CA ASP A 282 6.50 10.49 -11.60
C ASP A 282 5.06 10.30 -12.05
N PHE A 283 4.57 11.10 -13.01
CA PHE A 283 3.22 10.92 -13.55
C PHE A 283 3.02 9.53 -14.17
N VAL A 284 3.98 9.06 -14.96
CA VAL A 284 3.93 7.72 -15.56
C VAL A 284 4.00 6.64 -14.48
N TYR A 285 4.97 6.74 -13.57
CA TYR A 285 5.18 5.76 -12.50
C TYR A 285 3.99 5.66 -11.56
N LEU A 286 3.48 6.79 -11.05
CA LEU A 286 2.34 6.80 -10.15
C LEU A 286 1.05 6.36 -10.84
N SER A 287 0.91 6.56 -12.16
CA SER A 287 -0.19 5.97 -12.92
C SER A 287 -0.09 4.45 -12.92
N MET A 288 1.08 3.88 -13.22
CA MET A 288 1.28 2.42 -13.20
C MET A 288 1.01 1.84 -11.79
N LEU A 289 1.58 2.46 -10.77
CA LEU A 289 1.44 2.05 -9.38
C LEU A 289 -0.02 2.16 -8.89
N LEU A 290 -0.66 3.32 -9.05
CA LEU A 290 -1.91 3.63 -8.35
C LEU A 290 -3.15 3.38 -9.21
N ILE A 291 -3.14 3.81 -10.47
CA ILE A 291 -4.30 3.63 -11.38
C ILE A 291 -4.35 2.18 -11.84
N HIS A 292 -3.23 1.62 -12.29
CA HIS A 292 -3.14 0.25 -12.77
C HIS A 292 -2.87 -0.78 -11.67
N ARG A 293 -2.66 -0.33 -10.42
CA ARG A 293 -2.50 -1.19 -9.22
C ARG A 293 -1.36 -2.21 -9.35
N MET A 294 -0.30 -1.84 -10.06
CA MET A 294 0.90 -2.65 -10.18
C MET A 294 1.69 -2.61 -8.87
N ASP A 295 2.42 -3.68 -8.57
CA ASP A 295 3.40 -3.61 -7.48
C ASP A 295 4.57 -2.67 -7.87
N PRO A 296 5.36 -2.16 -6.91
CA PRO A 296 6.40 -1.18 -7.20
C PRO A 296 7.48 -1.64 -8.20
N VAL A 297 7.77 -2.94 -8.29
CA VAL A 297 8.76 -3.47 -9.25
C VAL A 297 8.18 -3.43 -10.65
N GLU A 298 6.98 -4.00 -10.83
CA GLU A 298 6.27 -3.98 -12.12
C GLU A 298 6.02 -2.54 -12.59
N ALA A 299 5.64 -1.63 -11.69
CA ALA A 299 5.42 -0.23 -12.01
C ALA A 299 6.69 0.48 -12.54
N VAL A 300 7.87 0.19 -11.97
CA VAL A 300 9.16 0.70 -12.47
C VAL A 300 9.46 0.12 -13.85
N GLU A 301 9.27 -1.18 -14.05
CA GLU A 301 9.51 -1.84 -15.34
C GLU A 301 8.62 -1.28 -16.45
N GLN A 302 7.31 -1.11 -16.19
CA GLN A 302 6.39 -0.51 -17.16
C GLN A 302 6.73 0.95 -17.44
N THR A 303 7.18 1.69 -16.42
CA THR A 303 7.66 3.06 -16.60
C THR A 303 8.87 3.12 -17.54
N HIS A 304 9.80 2.16 -17.43
CA HIS A 304 10.93 2.06 -18.35
C HIS A 304 10.54 1.72 -19.79
N LEU A 305 9.41 1.04 -20.00
CA LEU A 305 8.89 0.76 -21.34
C LEU A 305 8.23 1.99 -21.95
N LEU A 306 7.39 2.69 -21.18
CA LEU A 306 6.61 3.84 -21.65
C LEU A 306 7.43 5.13 -21.75
N ALA A 307 8.41 5.29 -20.86
CA ALA A 307 9.27 6.46 -20.77
C ALA A 307 10.75 6.03 -20.70
N PRO A 308 11.40 5.64 -21.81
CA PRO A 308 12.70 4.97 -21.75
C PRO A 308 13.85 5.85 -21.22
N PHE A 309 13.68 7.18 -21.14
CA PHE A 309 14.63 8.07 -20.46
C PHE A 309 14.67 7.87 -18.93
N THR A 310 13.72 7.09 -18.38
CA THR A 310 13.71 6.73 -16.96
C THR A 310 14.71 5.64 -16.60
N ARG A 311 15.27 4.94 -17.59
CA ARG A 311 16.28 3.87 -17.39
C ARG A 311 17.61 4.44 -16.89
N GLU A 312 18.54 3.55 -16.53
CA GLU A 312 19.92 3.95 -16.18
C GLU A 312 20.74 4.34 -17.41
N GLU A 313 20.47 3.72 -18.55
CA GLU A 313 21.19 3.98 -19.79
C GLU A 313 20.61 5.19 -20.53
N ARG A 314 21.50 6.06 -21.00
CA ARG A 314 21.11 7.19 -21.82
C ARG A 314 20.75 6.71 -23.23
N LEU A 315 19.57 7.09 -23.69
CA LEU A 315 19.15 6.87 -25.06
C LEU A 315 19.94 7.77 -26.04
N PRO A 316 20.54 7.21 -27.09
CA PRO A 316 21.19 7.99 -28.14
C PRO A 316 20.25 9.03 -28.75
N GLY A 317 20.70 10.28 -28.83
CA GLY A 317 19.93 11.39 -29.39
C GLY A 317 18.86 11.98 -28.45
N ALA A 318 18.59 11.38 -27.29
CA ALA A 318 17.63 11.93 -26.34
C ALA A 318 18.15 13.23 -25.69
N ARG A 319 17.21 14.17 -25.49
CA ARG A 319 17.44 15.45 -24.82
C ARG A 319 17.49 15.31 -23.31
N PHE A 320 16.66 14.44 -22.75
CA PHE A 320 16.75 14.07 -21.35
C PHE A 320 17.95 13.17 -21.08
N GLN A 321 18.57 13.38 -19.93
CA GLN A 321 19.51 12.42 -19.36
C GLN A 321 18.73 11.21 -18.82
N ALA A 322 19.45 10.10 -18.64
CA ALA A 322 18.92 8.92 -17.97
C ALA A 322 18.62 9.23 -16.50
N LEU A 323 17.40 8.98 -16.03
CA LEU A 323 17.00 9.22 -14.63
C LEU A 323 17.49 8.13 -13.66
N GLY A 324 17.61 6.89 -14.17
CA GLY A 324 17.78 5.72 -13.34
C GLY A 324 16.70 5.62 -12.26
N LEU A 325 15.44 5.66 -12.65
CA LEU A 325 14.34 5.27 -11.77
C LEU A 325 14.56 3.82 -11.36
N ARG A 326 14.53 3.54 -10.06
CA ARG A 326 14.68 2.17 -9.55
C ARG A 326 13.87 1.92 -8.31
N VAL A 327 13.80 0.65 -7.95
CA VAL A 327 13.20 0.16 -6.71
C VAL A 327 14.24 -0.61 -5.89
N LEU A 328 14.25 -0.34 -4.59
CA LEU A 328 14.88 -1.17 -3.58
C LEU A 328 13.78 -1.96 -2.88
N GLY A 329 13.77 -3.29 -3.10
CA GLY A 329 12.80 -4.19 -2.49
C GLY A 329 13.01 -4.34 -0.98
N PRO A 330 12.02 -4.89 -0.24
CA PRO A 330 12.14 -5.11 1.20
C PRO A 330 13.37 -5.96 1.56
N GLY A 331 14.19 -5.50 2.51
CA GLY A 331 15.38 -6.23 2.98
C GLY A 331 16.66 -5.97 2.18
N GLY A 332 16.69 -4.96 1.32
CA GLY A 332 17.90 -4.46 0.66
C GLY A 332 18.20 -5.08 -0.69
N THR A 333 17.30 -5.91 -1.22
CA THR A 333 17.44 -6.48 -2.56
C THR A 333 17.12 -5.40 -3.61
N SER A 334 18.15 -4.88 -4.26
CA SER A 334 18.00 -4.02 -5.42
C SER A 334 17.70 -4.91 -6.62
N SER A 335 16.58 -4.68 -7.32
CA SER A 335 16.41 -5.21 -8.67
C SER A 335 17.15 -4.28 -9.63
N ALA A 336 18.47 -4.40 -9.65
CA ALA A 336 19.27 -3.85 -10.73
C ALA A 336 19.49 -4.94 -11.78
N THR A 337 19.20 -4.60 -13.04
CA THR A 337 19.46 -5.33 -14.29
C THR A 337 18.44 -6.39 -14.71
N GLY A 338 17.79 -6.11 -15.85
CA GLY A 338 17.57 -7.13 -16.85
C GLY A 338 18.90 -7.38 -17.57
N SER A 339 19.58 -8.49 -17.24
CA SER A 339 20.36 -9.31 -18.16
C SER A 339 20.85 -10.55 -17.39
N ASP A 340 20.56 -11.74 -17.96
CA ASP A 340 20.92 -13.08 -17.50
C ASP A 340 20.24 -13.62 -16.24
N ASP A 341 18.93 -13.88 -16.38
CA ASP A 341 18.38 -15.18 -15.94
C ASP A 341 17.13 -15.56 -16.76
N THR A 342 17.33 -15.83 -18.06
CA THR A 342 16.41 -16.73 -18.78
C THR A 342 16.64 -18.17 -18.33
N ALA A 343 16.39 -18.45 -17.05
CA ALA A 343 16.39 -19.80 -16.51
C ALA A 343 15.49 -19.88 -15.27
N GLY A 344 14.19 -19.75 -15.49
CA GLY A 344 13.19 -20.36 -14.60
C GLY A 344 12.43 -19.38 -13.72
N ILE A 345 11.40 -18.78 -14.28
CA ILE A 345 10.06 -18.64 -13.69
C ILE A 345 9.10 -18.42 -14.87
N GLY A 346 8.10 -19.29 -15.05
CA GLY A 346 6.83 -18.86 -15.65
C GLY A 346 6.50 -19.14 -17.13
N ARG A 347 7.03 -20.17 -17.80
CA ARG A 347 6.22 -20.86 -18.85
C ARG A 347 5.39 -21.96 -18.19
N ARG A 348 4.29 -21.56 -17.56
CA ARG A 348 3.15 -22.45 -17.28
C ARG A 348 1.90 -21.76 -17.80
N SER A 349 1.60 -21.97 -19.08
CA SER A 349 0.22 -21.84 -19.58
C SER A 349 -0.03 -22.37 -21.00
N GLU A 350 0.96 -22.72 -21.84
CA GLU A 350 0.64 -23.13 -23.23
C GLU A 350 1.13 -24.52 -23.67
N SER A 351 2.05 -25.16 -22.94
CA SER A 351 2.54 -26.51 -23.30
C SER A 351 1.70 -27.65 -22.73
N GLN A 352 0.94 -27.42 -21.65
CA GLN A 352 0.03 -28.43 -21.08
C GLN A 352 -1.34 -28.46 -21.77
N GLN A 353 -1.67 -27.44 -22.56
CA GLN A 353 -2.94 -27.39 -23.30
C GLN A 353 -2.84 -28.06 -24.68
N ARG A 354 -1.65 -28.09 -25.30
CA ARG A 354 -1.43 -28.83 -26.57
C ARG A 354 -1.24 -30.33 -26.37
N GLN A 355 -0.71 -30.77 -25.23
CA GLN A 355 -0.53 -32.20 -24.93
C GLN A 355 -1.86 -32.92 -24.64
N ALA A 356 -2.90 -32.18 -24.20
CA ALA A 356 -4.23 -32.74 -23.95
C ALA A 356 -5.09 -32.85 -25.23
N GLU A 357 -4.80 -32.05 -26.26
CA GLU A 357 -5.52 -32.09 -27.54
C GLU A 357 -5.00 -33.20 -28.48
N GLU A 358 -3.73 -33.60 -28.39
CA GLU A 358 -3.16 -34.69 -29.20
C GLU A 358 -3.50 -36.11 -28.69
N ASP A 359 -3.78 -36.27 -27.38
CA ASP A 359 -4.21 -37.56 -26.80
C ASP A 359 -5.71 -37.85 -26.96
N THR A 360 -6.48 -36.90 -27.52
CA THR A 360 -7.91 -37.10 -27.83
C THR A 360 -8.14 -37.46 -29.32
N GLN A 361 -7.08 -37.57 -30.13
CA GLN A 361 -7.17 -37.91 -31.56
C GLN A 361 -6.34 -39.14 -31.99
N ARG A 362 -6.07 -40.10 -31.10
CA ARG A 362 -5.53 -41.42 -31.46
C ARG A 362 -6.41 -42.58 -31.04
#